data_AF-A0A3D8IYU5-F1
#
_entry.id   AF-A0A3D8IYU5-F1
#
_cell.length_a   1.000
_cell.length_b   1.000
_cell.length_c   1.000
_cell.angle_alpha   90.00
_cell.angle_beta   90.00
_cell.angle_gamma   90.00
#
_symmetry.space_group_name_H-M   'P 1'
#
loop_
_entity.id
_entity.type
_entity.pdbx_description
1 polymer ?
#
loop_
_entity_poly.entity_id
_entity_poly.type
_entity_poly.pdbx_seq_one_letter_code
_entity_poly.pdbx_strand_id
1 'polypeptide(L)' 'MQYIDSNGVVWEREEILEEIESLLNRIDDKHPSILSKEMMREVDMKTLGSIYEGLFQKSGKEIINNQEWLFGLVDN' A
#
# COMPACT_ATOMS: atom_id res chain seq x y z
N MET A 1 -11.47 -16.04 -4.18
CA MET A 1 -10.08 -16.18 -4.66
C MET A 1 -9.22 -15.30 -3.77
N GLN A 2 -8.10 -15.81 -3.29
CA GLN A 2 -7.11 -15.04 -2.53
C GLN A 2 -6.10 -14.42 -3.50
N TYR A 3 -5.39 -13.38 -3.06
CA TYR A 3 -4.23 -12.84 -3.79
C TYR A 3 -2.95 -13.20 -3.03
N ILE A 4 -1.86 -13.47 -3.75
CA ILE A 4 -0.54 -13.71 -3.14
C ILE A 4 0.39 -12.67 -3.72
N ASP A 5 1.00 -11.87 -2.85
CA ASP A 5 1.89 -10.80 -3.29
C ASP A 5 3.31 -11.31 -3.62
N SER A 6 4.14 -10.41 -4.12
CA SER A 6 5.54 -10.66 -4.47
C SER A 6 6.43 -11.11 -3.29
N ASN A 7 6.00 -10.91 -2.05
CA ASN A 7 6.69 -11.38 -0.85
C ASN A 7 6.14 -12.73 -0.34
N GLY A 8 5.14 -13.30 -1.02
CA GLY A 8 4.49 -14.56 -0.62
C GLY A 8 3.43 -14.39 0.47
N VAL A 9 3.00 -13.16 0.77
CA VAL A 9 1.91 -12.91 1.72
C VAL A 9 0.58 -13.22 1.02
N VAL A 10 -0.25 -14.02 1.69
CA VAL A 10 -1.60 -14.35 1.23
C VAL A 10 -2.55 -13.30 1.78
N TRP A 11 -3.29 -12.67 0.89
CA TRP A 11 -4.23 -11.59 1.19
C TRP A 11 -5.67 -12.05 1.02
N GLU A 12 -6.45 -11.87 2.09
CA GLU A 12 -7.91 -11.87 1.99
C GLU A 12 -8.42 -10.53 1.47
N ARG A 13 -9.65 -10.55 0.95
CA ARG A 13 -10.26 -9.37 0.33
C ARG A 13 -10.39 -8.19 1.28
N GLU A 14 -10.88 -8.40 2.49
CA GLU A 14 -11.06 -7.27 3.42
C GLU A 14 -9.70 -6.72 3.88
N GLU A 15 -8.71 -7.60 4.10
CA GLU A 15 -7.35 -7.22 4.52
C GLU A 15 -6.65 -6.36 3.46
N ILE A 16 -6.71 -6.76 2.18
CA ILE A 16 -6.06 -5.97 1.12
C ILE A 16 -6.74 -4.62 0.91
N LEU A 17 -8.05 -4.51 1.15
CA LEU A 17 -8.77 -3.24 1.04
C LEU A 17 -8.39 -2.27 2.15
N GLU A 18 -8.28 -2.77 3.38
CA GLU A 18 -7.80 -1.98 4.53
C GLU A 18 -6.36 -1.48 4.29
N GLU A 19 -5.49 -2.33 3.73
CA GLU A 19 -4.12 -1.93 3.43
C GLU A 19 -4.03 -0.91 2.28
N ILE A 20 -4.83 -1.06 1.22
CA ILE A 20 -4.90 -0.07 0.13
C ILE A 20 -5.36 1.29 0.67
N GLU A 21 -6.38 1.33 1.54
CA GLU A 21 -6.85 2.57 2.16
C GLU A 21 -5.77 3.21 3.04
N SER A 22 -5.12 2.40 3.88
CA SER A 22 -3.99 2.83 4.70
C SER A 22 -2.87 3.44 3.86
N LEU A 23 -2.48 2.79 2.76
CA LEU A 23 -1.44 3.29 1.85
C LEU A 23 -1.84 4.59 1.15
N LEU A 24 -3.09 4.74 0.72
CA LEU A 24 -3.60 5.98 0.14
C LEU A 24 -3.52 7.13 1.15
N ASN A 25 -3.94 6.89 2.39
CA ASN A 25 -3.94 7.88 3.46
C ASN A 25 -2.54 8.24 3.96
N ARG A 26 -1.55 7.37 3.76
CA ARG A 26 -0.13 7.70 3.98
C ARG A 26 0.44 8.61 2.88
N ILE A 27 0.00 8.43 1.63
CA ILE A 27 0.51 9.23 0.50
C ILE A 27 -0.05 10.66 0.54
N ASP A 28 -1.30 10.84 0.95
CA ASP A 28 -1.95 12.15 1.08
C ASP A 28 -2.67 12.26 2.42
N ASP A 29 -1.96 12.81 3.41
CA ASP A 29 -2.47 13.03 4.78
C ASP A 29 -3.44 14.22 4.86
N LYS A 30 -3.48 15.07 3.83
CA LYS A 30 -4.35 16.26 3.77
C LYS A 30 -5.74 15.94 3.25
N HIS A 31 -5.84 14.92 2.40
CA HIS A 31 -7.09 14.47 1.79
C HIS A 31 -7.33 12.98 2.08
N PRO A 32 -7.73 12.64 3.32
CA PRO A 32 -7.98 11.26 3.68
C PRO A 32 -9.05 10.66 2.77
N SER A 33 -8.71 9.55 2.14
CA SER A 33 -9.56 8.74 1.30
C SER A 33 -10.17 7.60 2.13
N ILE A 34 -11.48 7.41 1.96
CA ILE A 34 -12.18 6.23 2.47
C ILE A 34 -12.66 5.44 1.26
N LEU A 35 -12.26 4.18 1.17
CA LEU A 35 -12.66 3.30 0.09
C LEU A 35 -14.08 2.80 0.35
N SER A 36 -14.94 2.96 -0.64
CA SER A 36 -16.26 2.33 -0.59
C SER A 36 -16.10 0.82 -0.70
N LYS A 37 -16.34 0.10 0.41
CA LYS A 37 -16.32 -1.37 0.46
C LYS A 37 -17.26 -1.98 -0.58
N GLU A 38 -18.38 -1.31 -0.85
CA GLU A 38 -19.38 -1.77 -1.81
C GLU A 38 -18.85 -1.72 -3.25
N MET A 39 -18.21 -0.60 -3.64
CA MET A 39 -17.57 -0.49 -4.96
C MET A 39 -16.36 -1.42 -5.09
N MET A 40 -15.62 -1.61 -3.99
CA MET A 40 -14.41 -2.44 -3.98
C MET A 40 -14.68 -3.94 -4.03
N ARG A 41 -15.91 -4.38 -3.69
CA ARG A 41 -16.33 -5.79 -3.86
C ARG A 41 -16.48 -6.18 -5.33
N GLU A 42 -16.82 -5.23 -6.19
CA GLU A 42 -16.95 -5.43 -7.64
C GLU A 42 -15.58 -5.59 -8.34
N VAL A 43 -14.50 -5.14 -7.69
CA VAL A 43 -13.15 -5.26 -8.21
C VAL A 43 -12.62 -6.66 -7.94
N ASP A 44 -12.05 -7.31 -8.96
CA ASP A 44 -11.45 -8.63 -8.79
C ASP A 44 -10.14 -8.56 -7.97
N MET A 45 -9.78 -9.67 -7.32
CA MET A 45 -8.63 -9.71 -6.41
C MET A 45 -7.29 -9.49 -7.11
N LYS A 46 -7.17 -9.77 -8.42
CA LYS A 46 -5.92 -9.52 -9.16
C LYS A 46 -5.74 -8.02 -9.41
N THR A 47 -6.84 -7.32 -9.71
CA THR A 47 -6.83 -5.86 -9.83
C THR A 47 -6.54 -5.20 -8.49
N LEU A 48 -7.16 -5.67 -7.39
CA LEU A 48 -6.83 -5.18 -6.04
C LEU A 48 -5.36 -5.41 -5.70
N GLY A 49 -4.82 -6.59 -5.99
CA GLY A 49 -3.39 -6.90 -5.82
C GLY A 49 -2.48 -5.94 -6.58
N SER A 50 -2.83 -5.63 -7.83
CA SER A 50 -2.05 -4.70 -8.67
C SER A 50 -2.09 -3.26 -8.13
N ILE A 51 -3.23 -2.83 -7.60
CA ILE A 51 -3.38 -1.52 -6.94
C ILE A 51 -2.51 -1.48 -5.67
N TYR A 52 -2.62 -2.50 -4.82
CA TYR A 52 -1.80 -2.64 -3.62
C TYR A 52 -0.31 -2.55 -3.93
N GLU A 53 0.21 -3.36 -4.86
CA GLU A 53 1.64 -3.34 -5.20
C GLU A 53 2.08 -1.98 -5.74
N GLY A 54 1.26 -1.35 -6.57
CA GLY A 54 1.54 -0.01 -7.11
C GLY A 54 1.58 1.08 -6.02
N LEU A 55 0.69 1.01 -5.03
CA LEU A 55 0.68 1.94 -3.90
C LEU A 55 1.83 1.65 -2.93
N PHE A 56 2.11 0.37 -2.66
CA PHE A 56 3.20 -0.06 -1.78
C PHE A 56 4.55 0.41 -2.31
N GLN A 57 4.80 0.27 -3.63
CA GLN A 57 6.00 0.80 -4.27
C GLN A 57 6.11 2.32 -4.17
N LYS A 58 4.99 3.05 -4.22
CA LYS A 58 4.97 4.52 -4.05
C LYS A 58 5.24 4.93 -2.62
N SER A 59 4.68 4.22 -1.64
CA SER A 59 4.93 4.44 -0.22
C SER A 59 6.37 4.05 0.17
N GLY A 60 6.95 3.02 -0.44
CA GLY A 60 8.33 2.59 -0.22
C GLY A 60 9.41 3.63 -0.56
N LYS A 61 9.08 4.68 -1.31
CA LYS A 61 9.98 5.83 -1.48
C LYS A 61 10.27 6.55 -0.16
N GLU A 62 9.37 6.52 0.81
CA GLU A 62 9.65 7.06 2.15
C GLU A 62 10.71 6.25 2.89
N ILE A 63 10.70 4.91 2.79
CA ILE A 63 11.72 4.08 3.44
C ILE A 63 13.09 4.35 2.82
N ILE A 64 13.17 4.46 1.49
CA ILE A 64 14.42 4.80 0.78
C ILE A 64 14.89 6.20 1.17
N ASN A 65 14.00 7.20 1.15
CA ASN A 65 14.32 8.58 1.56
C ASN A 65 14.76 8.65 3.04
N ASN A 66 14.12 7.87 3.93
CA ASN A 66 14.46 7.80 5.34
C ASN A 66 15.76 7.03 5.58
N GLN A 67 16.07 6.01 4.78
CA GLN A 67 17.36 5.32 4.80
C GLN A 67 18.48 6.25 4.34
N GLU A 68 18.30 6.98 3.24
CA GLU A 68 19.26 7.99 2.78
C GLU A 68 19.49 9.07 3.85
N TRP A 69 18.43 9.53 4.51
CA TRP A 69 18.54 10.44 5.64
C TRP A 69 19.29 9.82 6.84
N LEU A 70 18.97 8.58 7.22
CA LEU A 70 19.65 7.85 8.31
C LEU A 70 21.14 7.62 8.02
N PHE A 71 21.51 7.28 6.78
CA PHE A 71 22.92 7.16 6.40
C PHE A 71 23.62 8.52 6.44
N GLY A 72 22.95 9.61 6.05
CA GLY A 72 23.47 10.98 6.17
C GLY A 72 23.70 11.45 7.62
N LEU A 73 23.11 10.78 8.62
CA LEU A 73 23.36 11.05 10.04
C LEU A 73 24.60 10.34 10.60
N VAL A 74 25.08 9.28 9.96
CA VAL A 74 26.26 8.52 10.42
C VAL A 74 27.56 9.19 9.97
N ASP A 75 27.51 10.03 8.94
CA ASP A 75 28.65 10.76 8.38
C ASP A 75 28.86 12.20 8.95
N ASN A 76 28.26 12.54 10.10
CA ASN A 76 28.51 13.81 10.82
C ASN A 76 29.09 13.60 12.22
#